data_AF-A0A8T5RXK9-F1
#
_entry.id   AF-A0A8T5RXK9-F1
#
_cell.length_a   1.000
_cell.length_b   1.000
_cell.length_c   1.000
_cell.angle_alpha   90.00
_cell.angle_beta   90.00
_cell.angle_gamma   90.00
#
_symmetry.space_group_name_H-M   'P 1'
#
loop_
_entity.id
_entity.type
_entity.pdbx_description
1 polymer ?
#
loop_
_entity_poly.entity_id
_entity_poly.type
_entity_poly.pdbx_seq_one_letter_code
_entity_poly.pdbx_strand_id
1 'polypeptide(L)' 'MSESNENFPIDENKAIKNCYSCGIQIIDANQRVCHNCNTILNPNDLKWKNSFISFLCLLCLIPILVAIIYSLILNP' A
#
# COMPACT_ATOMS: atom_id res chain seq x y z
N MET A 1 26.33 27.75 -20.85
CA MET A 1 25.55 26.72 -21.57
C MET A 1 26.43 25.51 -21.70
N SER A 2 26.10 24.45 -20.97
CA SER A 2 26.80 23.16 -21.04
C SER A 2 25.71 22.11 -20.93
N GLU A 3 25.19 21.68 -22.08
CA GLU A 3 24.24 20.56 -22.19
C GLU A 3 25.01 19.26 -21.96
N SER A 4 24.85 18.69 -20.76
CA SER A 4 25.23 17.32 -20.47
C SER A 4 24.17 16.38 -21.05
N ASN A 5 24.41 15.93 -22.29
CA ASN A 5 23.66 14.82 -22.90
C ASN A 5 24.13 13.49 -22.29
N GLU A 6 23.65 13.20 -21.08
CA GLU A 6 23.73 11.86 -20.50
C GLU A 6 22.76 10.94 -21.23
N ASN A 7 23.27 10.27 -22.27
CA ASN A 7 22.59 9.15 -22.92
C ASN A 7 22.49 7.99 -21.92
N PHE A 8 21.39 7.96 -21.16
CA PHE A 8 21.00 6.80 -20.39
C PHE A 8 20.58 5.69 -21.37
N PRO A 9 21.13 4.47 -21.28
CA PRO A 9 20.64 3.35 -22.08
C PRO A 9 19.18 3.09 -21.68
N ILE A 10 18.26 3.33 -22.62
CA ILE A 10 16.85 3.03 -22.43
C ILE A 10 16.69 1.53 -22.66
N ASP A 11 16.72 0.76 -21.57
CA ASP A 11 16.30 -0.64 -21.59
C ASP A 11 14.84 -0.71 -22.09
N GLU A 12 14.64 -1.16 -23.33
CA GLU A 12 13.34 -1.22 -24.01
C GLU A 12 12.33 -2.17 -23.33
N ASN A 13 12.75 -2.90 -22.30
CA ASN A 13 11.90 -3.74 -21.45
C ASN A 13 11.50 -3.10 -20.11
N LYS A 14 12.00 -1.90 -19.79
CA LYS A 14 11.54 -1.16 -18.61
C LYS A 14 10.31 -0.35 -18.99
N ALA A 15 9.15 -0.77 -18.48
CA ALA A 15 7.93 0.02 -18.57
C ALA A 15 8.11 1.35 -17.82
N ILE A 16 8.52 2.40 -18.53
CA ILE A 16 8.62 3.76 -18.01
C ILE A 16 7.20 4.18 -17.62
N LYS A 17 6.96 4.36 -16.33
CA LYS A 17 5.69 4.86 -15.81
C LYS A 17 5.92 6.20 -15.16
N ASN A 18 5.08 7.18 -15.45
CA ASN A 18 5.14 8.46 -14.76
C ASN A 18 4.44 8.34 -13.40
N CYS A 19 5.01 8.94 -12.37
CA CYS A 19 4.30 9.07 -11.10
C CYS A 19 3.08 9.97 -11.28
N TYR A 20 1.89 9.49 -10.92
CA TYR A 20 0.66 10.28 -11.02
C TYR A 20 0.63 11.53 -10.12
N SER A 21 1.45 11.53 -9.06
CA SER A 21 1.47 12.60 -8.06
C SER A 21 2.43 13.72 -8.43
N CYS A 22 3.64 13.40 -8.89
CA CYS A 22 4.68 14.40 -9.21
C CYS A 22 5.11 14.46 -10.68
N GLY A 23 4.56 13.61 -11.55
CA GLY A 23 4.86 13.60 -13.00
C GLY A 23 6.26 13.09 -13.37
N ILE A 24 7.08 12.69 -12.39
CA ILE A 24 8.45 12.21 -12.62
C ILE A 24 8.44 10.80 -13.20
N GLN A 25 9.35 10.55 -14.15
CA GLN A 25 9.54 9.24 -14.76
C GLN A 25 10.08 8.24 -13.73
N ILE A 26 9.41 7.11 -13.61
CA ILE A 26 9.84 5.99 -12.79
C ILE A 26 10.41 4.95 -13.73
N ILE A 27 11.71 4.73 -13.56
CA ILE A 27 12.52 3.84 -14.40
C ILE A 27 12.23 2.37 -14.04
N ASP A 28 11.73 2.09 -12.83
CA ASP A 28 11.43 0.73 -12.37
C ASP A 28 9.95 0.52 -12.04
N ALA A 29 9.25 -0.25 -12.87
CA ALA A 29 7.84 -0.59 -12.67
C ALA A 29 7.56 -1.44 -11.41
N ASN A 30 8.59 -2.02 -10.80
CA ASN A 30 8.51 -2.73 -9.52
C ASN A 30 8.60 -1.81 -8.29
N GLN A 31 8.83 -0.51 -8.47
CA GLN A 31 8.84 0.43 -7.35
C GLN A 31 7.43 0.64 -6.81
N ARG A 32 7.24 0.30 -5.53
CA ARG A 32 5.98 0.47 -4.81
C ARG A 32 5.70 1.93 -4.45
N VAL A 33 6.75 2.75 -4.33
CA VAL A 33 6.71 4.12 -3.85
C VAL A 33 7.60 5.00 -4.74
N CYS A 34 7.10 6.19 -5.09
CA CYS A 34 7.89 7.17 -5.82
C CYS A 34 8.92 7.83 -4.90
N HIS A 35 10.20 7.79 -5.26
CA HIS A 35 11.27 8.33 -4.41
C HIS A 35 11.17 9.85 -4.18
N ASN A 36 10.57 10.59 -5.12
CA ASN A 36 10.52 12.05 -5.05
C ASN A 36 9.39 12.58 -4.15
N CYS A 37 8.18 12.05 -4.29
CA CYS A 37 7.00 12.50 -3.54
C CYS A 37 6.51 11.49 -2.50
N ASN A 38 7.27 10.41 -2.30
CA ASN A 38 6.98 9.31 -1.39
C ASN A 38 5.57 8.72 -1.54
N THR A 39 4.98 8.87 -2.74
CA THR A 39 3.61 8.46 -3.02
C THR A 39 3.57 6.99 -3.47
N ILE A 40 2.61 6.23 -2.96
CA ILE A 40 2.41 4.82 -3.33
C ILE A 40 1.91 4.75 -4.77
N LEU A 41 2.63 4.01 -5.61
CA LEU A 41 2.39 3.85 -7.05
C LEU A 41 1.42 2.72 -7.37
N ASN A 42 1.39 1.69 -6.52
CA ASN A 42 0.49 0.56 -6.68
C ASN A 42 -0.24 0.27 -5.36
N PRO A 43 -1.42 0.87 -5.13
CA PRO A 43 -2.19 0.62 -3.91
C PRO A 43 -2.68 -0.83 -3.83
N ASN A 44 -2.76 -1.55 -4.95
CA ASN A 44 -3.19 -2.96 -4.97
C ASN A 44 -2.15 -3.93 -4.39
N ASP A 45 -0.88 -3.51 -4.25
CA ASP A 45 0.20 -4.31 -3.65
C ASP A 45 0.28 -4.12 -2.12
N LEU A 46 -0.49 -3.17 -1.57
CA LEU A 46 -0.67 -3.09 -0.13
C LEU A 46 -1.70 -4.15 0.28
N LYS A 47 -1.27 -5.05 1.18
CA LYS A 47 -2.08 -6.14 1.75
C LYS A 47 -3.18 -5.63 2.70
N TRP A 48 -3.87 -4.53 2.37
CA TRP A 48 -4.99 -3.97 3.15
C TRP A 48 -6.11 -4.98 3.33
N LYS A 49 -6.35 -5.86 2.35
CA LYS A 49 -7.42 -6.86 2.43
C LYS A 49 -7.31 -7.72 3.68
N ASN A 50 -6.11 -8.18 4.03
CA ASN A 50 -5.91 -9.01 5.21
C ASN A 50 -6.05 -8.20 6.51
N SER A 51 -5.52 -6.97 6.54
CA SER A 51 -5.71 -6.08 7.70
C SER A 51 -7.19 -5.71 7.90
N PHE A 52 -7.91 -5.45 6.82
CA PHE A 52 -9.33 -5.10 6.86
C PHE A 52 -10.20 -6.26 7.33
N ILE A 53 -9.95 -7.48 6.83
CA ILE A 53 -10.61 -8.69 7.32
C ILE A 53 -10.31 -8.92 8.81
N SER A 54 -9.06 -8.77 9.24
CA SER A 54 -8.70 -8.92 10.65
C SER A 54 -9.39 -7.89 11.54
N PHE A 55 -9.53 -6.64 11.07
CA PHE A 55 -10.24 -5.58 11.77
C PHE A 55 -11.73 -5.90 11.90
N LEU A 56 -12.38 -6.37 10.83
CA LEU A 56 -13.77 -6.81 10.85
C LEU A 56 -13.98 -7.99 11.81
N CYS A 57 -13.07 -8.96 11.82
CA CYS A 57 -13.14 -10.08 12.76
C CYS A 57 -13.08 -9.61 14.22
N LEU A 58 -12.18 -8.67 14.54
CA LEU A 58 -12.10 -8.10 15.89
C LEU A 58 -13.39 -7.36 16.27
N LEU A 59 -13.93 -6.54 15.36
CA LEU A 59 -15.18 -5.82 15.56
C LEU A 59 -16.36 -6.75 15.86
N CYS A 60 -16.42 -7.92 15.23
CA CYS A 60 -17.47 -8.91 15.50
C CYS A 60 -17.20 -9.75 16.75
N LEU A 61 -15.97 -10.21 16.97
CA LEU A 61 -15.66 -11.15 18.04
C LEU A 61 -15.64 -10.50 19.43
N ILE A 62 -15.12 -9.27 19.54
CA ILE A 62 -15.04 -8.56 20.83
C ILE A 62 -16.42 -8.40 21.50
N PRO A 63 -17.47 -7.87 20.86
CA PRO A 63 -18.77 -7.71 21.52
C PRO A 63 -19.43 -9.05 21.87
N ILE A 64 -19.26 -10.09 21.04
CA ILE A 64 -19.77 -11.44 21.34
C ILE A 64 -19.08 -11.99 22.59
N LEU A 65 -17.76 -11.86 22.65
CA LEU A 65 -16.96 -12.38 23.75
C LEU A 65 -17.29 -11.63 25.06
N VAL A 66 -17.48 -10.32 25.00
CA VAL A 66 -17.97 -9.51 26.12
C VAL A 66 -19.37 -9.95 26.57
N ALA A 67 -20.30 -10.20 25.64
CA ALA A 67 -21.65 -10.66 25.98
C ALA A 67 -21.65 -12.04 26.67
N ILE A 68 -20.80 -12.96 26.21
CA ILE A 68 -20.62 -14.29 26.83
C ILE A 68 -20.07 -14.13 28.25
N ILE A 69 -19.00 -13.37 28.43
CA ILE A 69 -18.41 -13.12 29.75
C ILE A 69 -19.44 -12.49 30.69
N TYR A 70 -20.16 -11.47 30.21
CA TYR A 70 -21.20 -10.80 31.00
C TYR A 70 -22.30 -11.78 31.43
N SER A 71 -22.74 -12.65 30.52
CA SER A 71 -23.76 -13.66 30.83
C SER A 71 -23.27 -14.66 31.88
N LEU A 72 -22.03 -15.13 31.78
CA LEU A 72 -21.43 -16.05 32.75
C LEU A 72 -21.18 -15.43 34.13
N ILE A 73 -20.92 -14.12 34.21
CA ILE A 73 -20.64 -13.42 35.46
C ILE A 73 -21.94 -12.97 36.16
N LEU A 74 -22.94 -12.48 35.42
CA LEU A 74 -24.18 -11.95 36.01
C LEU A 74 -25.31 -12.99 36.13
N ASN A 75 -25.31 -14.06 35.34
CA ASN A 75 -26.25 -15.18 35.44
C ASN A 75 -25.46 -16.50 35.45
N PRO A 76 -24.84 -16.87 36.59
CA PRO A 76 -24.14 -18.14 36.71
C PRO A 76 -25.10 -19.35 36.57
#